data_AF-A0A3N4NDK7-F1
#
_entry.id   AF-A0A3N4NDK7-F1
#
_cell.length_a   1.000
_cell.length_b   1.000
_cell.length_c   1.000
_cell.angle_alpha   90.00
_cell.angle_beta   90.00
_cell.angle_gamma   90.00
#
_symmetry.space_group_name_H-M   'P 1'
#
loop_
_entity.id
_entity.type
_entity.pdbx_description
1 polymer ?
#
loop_
_entity_poly.entity_id
_entity_poly.type
_entity_poly.pdbx_seq_one_letter_code
_entity_poly.pdbx_strand_id
1 'polypeptide(L)'
;MTLKKCIWCLKSYPEITFNKRAHTIPKSLGGQNYNKNVCDNCNEYFGNRNSHNGKYSIEEALKETFIITRKRLLSSKQVIKRKVGRFKSKFFEVKVKNGKYSLTIKSSFRFEKGFQNELARAFKRGLYKVYLEELNRQKGMGQEEKYNIIRDFARYDIGDLPVFYFDRKIGAFIMFDRESETPFLFFDRMKYLIKSEKFDEIEFLGHVFGFPVTQFNQKDLEIYFKETKKLKTEFFRGFVKIEKLTDIDLTLSLMND
;
A
#
# COMPACT_ATOMS: atom_id res chain seq x y z
N MET A 1 23.80 -15.41 19.14
CA MET A 1 23.12 -14.32 18.42
C MET A 1 22.14 -14.93 17.44
N THR A 2 20.87 -14.54 17.46
CA THR A 2 19.90 -15.00 16.44
C THR A 2 20.33 -14.48 15.08
N LEU A 3 20.49 -15.36 14.10
CA LEU A 3 20.93 -15.01 12.75
C LEU A 3 19.92 -14.03 12.14
N LYS A 4 20.30 -12.77 11.95
CA LYS A 4 19.40 -11.75 11.41
C LYS A 4 19.30 -11.93 9.89
N LYS A 5 18.13 -12.38 9.42
CA LYS A 5 17.84 -12.70 8.01
C LYS A 5 16.92 -11.65 7.40
N CYS A 6 17.22 -11.19 6.19
CA CYS A 6 16.38 -10.22 5.50
C CYS A 6 15.15 -10.88 4.89
N ILE A 7 13.96 -10.31 5.09
CA ILE A 7 12.71 -10.85 4.51
C ILE A 7 12.65 -10.73 2.98
N TRP A 8 13.46 -9.86 2.38
CA TRP A 8 13.41 -9.56 0.94
C TRP A 8 14.43 -10.37 0.14
N CYS A 9 15.70 -10.35 0.54
CA CYS A 9 16.76 -11.07 -0.17
C CYS A 9 17.15 -12.40 0.46
N LEU A 10 16.58 -12.75 1.63
CA LEU A 10 16.85 -13.98 2.38
C LEU A 10 18.32 -14.19 2.80
N LYS A 11 19.20 -13.24 2.50
CA LYS A 11 20.58 -13.21 3.01
C LYS A 11 20.60 -12.87 4.50
N SER A 12 21.67 -13.25 5.17
CA SER A 12 21.84 -13.09 6.61
C SER A 12 23.07 -12.27 6.95
N TYR A 13 23.10 -11.66 8.13
CA TYR A 13 24.35 -11.12 8.67
C TYR A 13 25.40 -12.24 8.79
N PRO A 14 26.69 -12.02 8.43
CA PRO A 14 27.33 -10.75 8.08
C PRO A 14 27.33 -10.38 6.59
N GLU A 15 26.72 -11.17 5.69
CA GLU A 15 26.71 -10.89 4.24
C GLU A 15 26.02 -9.56 3.88
N ILE A 16 25.10 -9.11 4.73
CA ILE A 16 24.34 -7.87 4.59
C ILE A 16 24.25 -7.13 5.93
N THR A 17 24.05 -5.82 5.86
CA THR A 17 23.90 -4.94 7.03
C THR A 17 22.44 -4.55 7.27
N PHE A 18 22.14 -4.17 8.51
CA PHE A 18 20.81 -3.73 8.94
C PHE A 18 20.91 -2.46 9.81
N ASN A 19 21.76 -1.53 9.39
CA ASN A 19 22.10 -0.33 10.15
C ASN A 19 21.06 0.78 9.93
N LYS A 20 20.43 0.82 8.75
CA LYS A 20 19.42 1.81 8.37
C LYS A 20 18.05 1.39 8.92
N ARG A 21 17.28 2.38 9.35
CA ARG A 21 15.89 2.18 9.75
C ARG A 21 14.99 1.99 8.52
N ALA A 22 14.51 0.77 8.31
CA ALA A 22 13.55 0.47 7.25
C ALA A 22 12.12 0.73 7.72
N HIS A 23 11.52 1.83 7.28
CA HIS A 23 10.13 2.13 7.62
C HIS A 23 9.21 1.20 6.83
N THR A 24 8.23 0.60 7.51
CA THR A 24 7.25 -0.27 6.86
C THR A 24 6.36 0.50 5.90
N ILE A 25 5.86 1.64 6.39
CA ILE A 25 5.13 2.65 5.63
C ILE A 25 6.01 3.90 5.50
N PRO A 26 6.12 4.53 4.32
CA PRO A 26 7.00 5.66 4.12
C PRO A 26 6.78 6.78 5.15
N LYS A 27 7.88 7.30 5.72
CA LYS A 27 7.83 8.42 6.68
C LYS A 27 7.15 9.64 6.09
N SER A 28 7.28 9.87 4.78
CA SER A 28 6.59 10.93 4.05
C SER A 28 5.07 10.78 4.01
N LEU A 29 4.55 9.56 4.23
CA LEU A 29 3.13 9.28 4.41
C LEU A 29 2.72 9.31 5.90
N GLY A 30 3.66 9.52 6.83
CA GLY A 30 3.41 9.57 8.27
C GLY A 30 3.69 8.27 9.02
N GLY A 31 4.18 7.22 8.34
CA GLY A 31 4.55 5.95 8.97
C GLY A 31 5.63 6.13 10.05
N GLN A 32 5.47 5.43 11.17
CA GLN A 32 6.39 5.49 12.32
C GLN A 32 7.04 4.14 12.66
N ASN A 33 6.52 3.06 12.11
CA ASN A 33 6.98 1.72 12.40
C ASN A 33 8.15 1.33 11.50
N TYR A 34 9.02 0.49 12.05
CA TYR A 34 10.18 -0.05 11.34
C TYR A 34 10.12 -1.56 11.33
N ASN A 35 10.66 -2.17 10.27
CA ASN A 35 10.94 -3.60 10.25
C ASN A 35 12.44 -3.84 10.43
N LYS A 36 12.80 -4.55 11.50
CA LYS A 36 14.19 -4.87 11.83
C LYS A 36 14.81 -5.90 10.89
N ASN A 37 14.02 -6.68 10.16
CA ASN A 37 14.43 -7.75 9.26
C ASN A 37 14.49 -7.29 7.79
N VAL A 38 14.66 -6.00 7.53
CA VAL A 38 14.94 -5.46 6.19
C VAL A 38 16.37 -4.93 6.18
N CYS A 39 17.21 -5.46 5.29
CA CYS A 39 18.61 -5.04 5.19
C CYS A 39 18.74 -3.71 4.47
N ASP A 40 19.92 -3.08 4.60
CA ASP A 40 20.18 -1.75 4.07
C ASP A 40 20.01 -1.69 2.55
N ASN A 41 20.45 -2.73 1.83
CA ASN A 41 20.32 -2.81 0.37
C ASN A 41 18.86 -2.91 -0.09
N CYS A 42 18.04 -3.70 0.61
CA CYS A 42 16.62 -3.83 0.25
C CYS A 42 15.84 -2.59 0.67
N ASN A 43 16.15 -2.00 1.82
CA ASN A 43 15.56 -0.73 2.25
C ASN A 43 15.82 0.37 1.22
N GLU A 44 17.07 0.48 0.76
CA GLU A 44 17.46 1.46 -0.26
C GLU A 44 16.78 1.20 -1.60
N TYR A 45 16.64 -0.07 -2.00
CA TYR A 45 15.97 -0.44 -3.25
C TYR A 45 14.57 0.17 -3.38
N PHE A 46 13.74 0.08 -2.33
CA PHE A 46 12.37 0.60 -2.35
C PHE A 46 12.30 2.13 -2.31
N GLY A 47 13.26 2.78 -1.65
CA GLY A 47 13.32 4.23 -1.48
C GLY A 47 14.02 4.98 -2.63
N ASN A 48 14.87 4.30 -3.40
CA ASN A 48 15.70 4.92 -4.44
C ASN A 48 14.97 5.01 -5.79
N ARG A 49 15.00 6.19 -6.42
CA ARG A 49 14.39 6.44 -7.75
C ARG A 49 15.17 5.78 -8.88
N ASN A 50 16.48 5.59 -8.72
CA ASN A 50 17.33 5.00 -9.75
C ASN A 50 16.96 3.54 -9.99
N SER A 51 16.40 2.85 -8.98
CA SER A 51 15.84 1.50 -9.11
C SER A 51 14.63 1.43 -10.05
N HIS A 52 14.09 2.57 -10.50
CA HIS A 52 12.86 2.64 -11.30
C HIS A 52 12.92 3.79 -12.33
N ASN A 53 13.90 3.70 -13.24
CA ASN A 53 14.08 4.61 -14.38
C ASN A 53 14.24 6.10 -14.00
N GLY A 54 14.60 6.40 -12.75
CA GLY A 54 14.80 7.77 -12.26
C GLY A 54 13.53 8.58 -12.07
N LYS A 55 12.34 8.04 -12.41
CA LYS A 55 11.07 8.80 -12.36
C LYS A 55 10.58 8.95 -10.92
N TYR A 56 10.37 7.87 -10.20
CA TYR A 56 9.88 7.84 -8.83
C TYR A 56 10.30 6.52 -8.19
N SER A 57 10.43 6.46 -6.87
CA SER A 57 10.68 5.21 -6.17
C SER A 57 9.38 4.45 -5.92
N ILE A 58 9.48 3.18 -5.53
CA ILE A 58 8.33 2.35 -5.15
C ILE A 58 7.61 2.98 -3.95
N GLU A 59 8.37 3.49 -2.97
CA GLU A 59 7.80 4.22 -1.83
C GLU A 59 7.14 5.54 -2.23
N GLU A 60 7.68 6.25 -3.22
CA GLU A 60 7.06 7.47 -3.74
C GLU A 60 5.73 7.15 -4.43
N ALA A 61 5.67 6.13 -5.28
CA ALA A 61 4.42 5.69 -5.91
C ALA A 61 3.34 5.35 -4.87
N LEU A 62 3.69 4.51 -3.88
CA LEU A 62 2.81 4.16 -2.76
C LEU A 62 2.30 5.40 -2.01
N LYS A 63 3.22 6.31 -1.66
CA LYS A 63 2.87 7.52 -0.92
C LYS A 63 1.98 8.43 -1.75
N GLU A 64 2.25 8.61 -3.04
CA GLU A 64 1.41 9.46 -3.91
C GLU A 64 -0.02 8.92 -4.07
N THR A 65 -0.22 7.60 -4.03
CA THR A 65 -1.57 6.98 -4.03
C THR A 65 -2.38 7.41 -2.80
N PHE A 66 -1.77 7.42 -1.62
CA PHE A 66 -2.50 7.61 -0.36
C PHE A 66 -2.45 9.03 0.21
N ILE A 67 -1.58 9.91 -0.31
CA ILE A 67 -1.34 11.22 0.31
C ILE A 67 -2.56 12.15 0.20
N ILE A 68 -3.36 12.04 -0.88
CA ILE A 68 -4.61 12.80 -1.03
C ILE A 68 -5.62 12.35 0.03
N THR A 69 -5.92 11.05 0.09
CA THR A 69 -6.80 10.47 1.11
C THR A 69 -6.38 10.85 2.51
N ARG A 70 -5.09 10.69 2.83
CA ARG A 70 -4.56 11.10 4.15
C ARG A 70 -4.80 12.58 4.42
N LYS A 71 -4.57 13.46 3.45
CA LYS A 71 -4.80 14.90 3.61
C LYS A 71 -6.28 15.20 3.83
N ARG A 72 -7.18 14.50 3.13
CA ARG A 72 -8.62 14.58 3.31
C ARG A 72 -9.04 14.21 4.74
N LEU A 73 -8.56 13.07 5.23
CA LEU A 73 -8.83 12.57 6.58
C LEU A 73 -8.20 13.43 7.69
N LEU A 74 -7.10 14.12 7.41
CA LEU A 74 -6.47 15.02 8.38
C LEU A 74 -7.21 16.35 8.51
N SER A 75 -7.72 16.92 7.41
CA SER A 75 -8.41 18.21 7.49
C SER A 75 -9.90 18.10 7.84
N SER A 76 -10.47 16.89 7.95
CA SER A 76 -11.76 16.66 8.61
C SER A 76 -11.65 16.60 10.15
N LYS A 77 -10.44 16.50 10.71
CA LYS A 77 -10.24 16.48 12.17
C LYS A 77 -10.27 17.89 12.76
N GLN A 78 -11.03 18.06 13.84
CA GLN A 78 -11.05 19.29 14.62
C GLN A 78 -9.75 19.52 15.39
N VAL A 79 -9.13 18.46 15.91
CA VAL A 79 -7.89 18.54 16.72
C VAL A 79 -6.86 17.55 16.19
N ILE A 80 -5.67 18.06 15.85
CA ILE A 80 -4.51 17.25 15.48
C ILE A 80 -3.57 17.19 16.68
N LYS A 81 -3.47 16.02 17.32
CA LYS A 81 -2.69 15.83 18.56
C LYS A 81 -1.19 15.51 18.34
N ARG A 82 -0.74 15.36 17.09
CA ARG A 82 0.67 15.12 16.74
C ARG A 82 1.11 16.06 15.64
N LYS A 83 2.37 16.47 15.66
CA LYS A 83 2.97 17.22 14.55
C LYS A 83 2.95 16.35 13.30
N VAL A 84 2.02 16.62 12.38
CA VAL A 84 1.97 16.00 11.06
C VAL A 84 2.86 16.79 10.10
N GLY A 85 3.65 16.09 9.29
CA GLY A 85 4.44 16.73 8.25
C GLY A 85 3.59 17.48 7.24
N ARG A 86 4.15 18.53 6.61
CA ARG A 86 3.47 19.31 5.57
C ARG A 86 3.11 18.39 4.38
N PHE A 87 1.91 18.61 3.82
CA PHE A 87 1.53 17.96 2.57
C PHE A 87 2.52 18.33 1.46
N LYS A 88 3.08 17.30 0.81
CA LYS A 88 3.94 17.44 -0.36
C LYS A 88 3.61 16.30 -1.29
N SER A 89 3.14 16.61 -2.49
CA SER A 89 2.85 15.63 -3.53
C SER A 89 3.55 16.02 -4.83
N LYS A 90 4.07 15.02 -5.53
CA LYS A 90 4.66 15.17 -6.86
C LYS A 90 3.58 15.41 -7.91
N PHE A 91 2.44 14.74 -7.78
CA PHE A 91 1.38 14.67 -8.78
C PHE A 91 0.20 15.60 -8.52
N PHE A 92 0.04 16.06 -7.27
CA PHE A 92 -1.16 16.74 -6.84
C PHE A 92 -0.85 17.98 -6.02
N GLU A 93 -1.76 18.94 -6.07
CA GLU A 93 -1.85 20.06 -5.15
C GLU A 93 -3.25 20.03 -4.51
N VAL A 94 -3.28 20.20 -3.19
CA VAL A 94 -4.53 20.23 -2.42
C VAL A 94 -4.63 21.55 -1.69
N LYS A 95 -5.70 22.31 -1.97
CA LYS A 95 -6.06 23.54 -1.27
C LYS A 95 -7.31 23.28 -0.44
N VAL A 96 -7.31 23.79 0.79
CA VAL A 96 -8.48 23.75 1.69
C VAL A 96 -8.80 25.19 2.07
N LYS A 97 -9.97 25.69 1.63
CA LYS A 97 -10.44 27.04 1.96
C LYS A 97 -11.87 26.94 2.47
N ASN A 98 -12.13 27.44 3.68
CA ASN A 98 -13.45 27.41 4.33
C ASN A 98 -14.10 26.01 4.32
N GLY A 99 -13.32 24.97 4.60
CA GLY A 99 -13.79 23.57 4.56
C GLY A 99 -13.94 22.96 3.16
N LYS A 100 -13.85 23.76 2.08
CA LYS A 100 -13.91 23.25 0.70
C LYS A 100 -12.54 22.73 0.25
N TYR A 101 -12.52 21.48 -0.22
CA TYR A 101 -11.35 20.84 -0.82
C TYR A 101 -11.28 21.14 -2.31
N SER A 102 -10.11 21.56 -2.78
CA SER A 102 -9.80 21.68 -4.20
C SER A 102 -8.54 20.86 -4.51
N LEU A 103 -8.65 19.98 -5.50
CA LEU A 103 -7.58 19.14 -5.99
C LEU A 103 -7.16 19.64 -7.37
N THR A 104 -5.88 19.94 -7.54
CA THR A 104 -5.28 20.24 -8.84
C THR A 104 -4.31 19.13 -9.21
N ILE A 105 -4.48 18.58 -10.41
CA ILE A 105 -3.60 17.57 -10.98
C ILE A 105 -2.45 18.30 -11.69
N LYS A 106 -1.21 17.98 -11.32
CA LYS A 106 -0.02 18.58 -11.92
C LYS A 106 0.30 17.88 -13.23
N SER A 107 0.98 18.57 -14.14
CA SER A 107 1.44 18.01 -15.42
C SER A 107 2.38 16.80 -15.27
N SER A 108 3.01 16.65 -14.10
CA SER A 108 3.81 15.48 -13.74
C SER A 108 2.99 14.19 -13.60
N PHE A 109 1.67 14.28 -13.45
CA PHE A 109 0.75 13.14 -13.45
C PHE A 109 0.15 12.97 -14.84
N ARG A 110 0.74 12.08 -15.64
CA ARG A 110 0.33 11.87 -17.03
C ARG A 110 -0.75 10.80 -17.12
N PHE A 111 -1.79 11.03 -17.91
CA PHE A 111 -2.88 10.05 -18.11
C PHE A 111 -2.59 9.02 -19.22
N GLU A 112 -1.46 9.17 -19.91
CA GLU A 112 -1.01 8.21 -20.92
C GLU A 112 -0.90 6.79 -20.33
N LYS A 113 -1.33 5.80 -21.12
CA LYS A 113 -1.37 4.38 -20.69
C LYS A 113 -0.01 3.93 -20.15
N GLY A 114 1.08 4.19 -20.87
CA GLY A 114 2.42 3.76 -20.45
C GLY A 114 2.80 4.25 -19.05
N PHE A 115 2.59 5.54 -18.76
CA PHE A 115 2.88 6.11 -17.44
C PHE A 115 1.95 5.57 -16.35
N GLN A 116 0.65 5.48 -16.63
CA GLN A 116 -0.31 4.98 -15.64
C GLN A 116 -0.07 3.51 -15.29
N ASN A 117 0.29 2.69 -16.26
CA ASN A 117 0.65 1.30 -16.06
C ASN A 117 1.96 1.15 -15.26
N GLU A 118 2.99 1.93 -15.58
CA GLU A 118 4.26 1.96 -14.82
C GLU A 118 4.02 2.38 -13.36
N LEU A 119 3.21 3.43 -13.16
CA LEU A 119 2.89 3.95 -11.83
C LEU A 119 2.03 2.97 -11.02
N ALA A 120 1.06 2.32 -11.68
CA ALA A 120 0.26 1.25 -11.08
C ALA A 120 1.16 0.08 -10.64
N ARG A 121 2.09 -0.36 -11.49
CA ARG A 121 3.03 -1.43 -11.15
C ARG A 121 3.88 -1.05 -9.94
N ALA A 122 4.47 0.15 -9.91
CA ALA A 122 5.25 0.63 -8.77
C ALA A 122 4.39 0.71 -7.49
N PHE A 123 3.15 1.18 -7.60
CA PHE A 123 2.19 1.17 -6.49
C PHE A 123 1.91 -0.25 -5.98
N LYS A 124 1.58 -1.20 -6.85
CA LYS A 124 1.32 -2.61 -6.48
C LYS A 124 2.51 -3.20 -5.73
N ARG A 125 3.73 -2.97 -6.21
CA ARG A 125 4.98 -3.39 -5.54
C ARG A 125 5.15 -2.75 -4.17
N GLY A 126 4.80 -1.47 -4.02
CA GLY A 126 4.79 -0.77 -2.73
C GLY A 126 3.74 -1.31 -1.76
N LEU A 127 2.57 -1.73 -2.26
CA LEU A 127 1.53 -2.32 -1.44
C LEU A 127 1.97 -3.67 -0.87
N TYR A 128 2.57 -4.52 -1.72
CA TYR A 128 3.21 -5.77 -1.30
C TYR A 128 4.36 -5.55 -0.32
N LYS A 129 5.13 -4.47 -0.49
CA LYS A 129 6.16 -4.07 0.48
C LYS A 129 5.55 -3.83 1.85
N VAL A 130 4.55 -2.96 1.95
CA VAL A 130 3.87 -2.66 3.21
C VAL A 130 3.30 -3.93 3.82
N TYR A 131 2.62 -4.76 3.03
CA TYR A 131 2.04 -6.02 3.48
C TYR A 131 3.09 -6.94 4.13
N LEU A 132 4.15 -7.30 3.40
CA LEU A 132 5.13 -8.27 3.87
C LEU A 132 5.93 -7.74 5.07
N GLU A 133 6.28 -6.45 5.06
CA GLU A 133 7.01 -5.83 6.16
C GLU A 133 6.15 -5.69 7.43
N GLU A 134 4.87 -5.36 7.31
CA GLU A 134 3.95 -5.30 8.45
C GLU A 134 3.60 -6.71 8.96
N LEU A 135 3.44 -7.69 8.07
CA LEU A 135 3.22 -9.09 8.43
C LEU A 135 4.39 -9.59 9.28
N ASN A 136 5.63 -9.33 8.85
CA ASN A 136 6.81 -9.70 9.62
C ASN A 136 6.92 -8.93 10.94
N ARG A 137 6.66 -7.63 10.94
CA ARG A 137 6.74 -6.80 12.15
C ARG A 137 5.75 -7.26 13.22
N GLN A 138 4.53 -7.62 12.82
CA GLN A 138 3.44 -7.94 13.73
C GLN A 138 3.37 -9.42 14.09
N LYS A 139 3.69 -10.32 13.15
CA LYS A 139 3.48 -11.78 13.29
C LYS A 139 4.75 -12.60 13.18
N GLY A 140 5.90 -11.98 12.87
CA GLY A 140 7.18 -12.70 12.72
C GLY A 140 7.32 -13.52 11.42
N MET A 141 6.30 -13.54 10.57
CA MET A 141 6.24 -14.27 9.29
C MET A 141 6.89 -13.48 8.15
N GLY A 142 6.92 -14.00 6.93
CA GLY A 142 7.44 -13.32 5.74
C GLY A 142 8.85 -13.72 5.31
N GLN A 143 9.43 -14.78 5.89
CA GLN A 143 10.70 -15.40 5.43
C GLN A 143 10.48 -16.74 4.72
N GLU A 144 9.28 -17.29 4.82
CA GLU A 144 8.86 -18.55 4.25
C GLU A 144 8.85 -18.49 2.72
N GLU A 145 9.08 -19.64 2.08
CA GLU A 145 9.18 -19.77 0.61
C GLU A 145 7.88 -19.45 -0.11
N LYS A 146 6.72 -19.68 0.53
CA LYS A 146 5.41 -19.32 -0.03
C LYS A 146 5.32 -17.84 -0.42
N TYR A 147 6.06 -16.96 0.27
CA TYR A 147 6.13 -15.54 -0.04
C TYR A 147 7.13 -15.18 -1.15
N ASN A 148 7.77 -16.15 -1.81
CA ASN A 148 8.72 -15.89 -2.89
C ASN A 148 8.08 -15.11 -4.04
N ILE A 149 6.81 -15.37 -4.37
CA ILE A 149 6.10 -14.59 -5.40
C ILE A 149 6.08 -13.09 -5.08
N ILE A 150 5.99 -12.73 -3.80
CA ILE A 150 5.98 -11.34 -3.34
C ILE A 150 7.38 -10.74 -3.51
N ARG A 151 8.44 -11.50 -3.20
CA ARG A 151 9.83 -11.06 -3.37
C ARG A 151 10.15 -10.88 -4.85
N ASP A 152 9.81 -11.85 -5.67
CA ASP A 152 10.01 -11.84 -7.12
C ASP A 152 9.38 -10.59 -7.72
N PHE A 153 8.11 -10.33 -7.43
CA PHE A 153 7.40 -9.17 -7.94
C PHE A 153 7.87 -7.84 -7.32
N ALA A 154 7.84 -7.71 -5.99
CA ALA A 154 8.06 -6.42 -5.35
C ALA A 154 9.55 -6.04 -5.32
N ARG A 155 10.46 -6.97 -5.02
CA ARG A 155 11.90 -6.71 -4.87
C ARG A 155 12.70 -6.95 -6.14
N TYR A 156 12.39 -7.99 -6.92
CA TYR A 156 13.18 -8.35 -8.09
C TYR A 156 12.54 -7.95 -9.42
N ASP A 157 11.32 -7.39 -9.38
CA ASP A 157 10.57 -6.92 -10.56
C ASP A 157 10.25 -8.03 -11.57
N ILE A 158 10.10 -9.27 -11.10
CA ILE A 158 9.80 -10.46 -11.90
C ILE A 158 8.30 -10.75 -11.86
N GLY A 159 7.70 -10.98 -13.03
CA GLY A 159 6.27 -11.27 -13.18
C GLY A 159 5.37 -10.04 -12.95
N ASP A 160 4.05 -10.24 -12.85
CA ASP A 160 3.10 -9.16 -12.51
C ASP A 160 1.99 -9.71 -11.63
N LEU A 161 2.07 -9.48 -10.31
CA LEU A 161 1.03 -9.93 -9.41
C LEU A 161 -0.22 -9.02 -9.51
N PRO A 162 -1.42 -9.62 -9.56
CA PRO A 162 -2.65 -8.86 -9.58
C PRO A 162 -2.90 -8.21 -8.22
N VAL A 163 -3.42 -6.99 -8.24
CA VAL A 163 -4.01 -6.34 -7.06
C VAL A 163 -5.40 -5.88 -7.46
N PHE A 164 -6.37 -6.18 -6.61
CA PHE A 164 -7.76 -5.81 -6.79
C PHE A 164 -8.10 -4.66 -5.86
N TYR A 165 -8.70 -3.61 -6.40
CA TYR A 165 -9.25 -2.50 -5.61
C TYR A 165 -10.76 -2.69 -5.44
N PHE A 166 -11.24 -2.55 -4.22
CA PHE A 166 -12.66 -2.70 -3.88
C PHE A 166 -13.34 -1.34 -3.81
N ASP A 167 -14.31 -1.11 -4.69
CA ASP A 167 -15.06 0.13 -4.74
C ASP A 167 -16.13 0.15 -3.65
N ARG A 168 -16.08 1.14 -2.76
CA ARG A 168 -16.99 1.25 -1.63
C ARG A 168 -18.37 1.72 -2.08
N LYS A 169 -19.39 1.14 -1.45
CA LYS A 169 -20.77 1.60 -1.59
C LYS A 169 -21.11 2.69 -0.57
N ILE A 170 -20.45 2.70 0.59
CA ILE A 170 -20.77 3.57 1.74
C ILE A 170 -19.59 4.50 2.04
N GLY A 171 -19.86 5.82 2.11
CA GLY A 171 -18.90 6.89 2.37
C GLY A 171 -18.37 6.97 3.80
N ALA A 172 -18.88 6.13 4.68
CA ALA A 172 -18.44 5.99 6.06
C ALA A 172 -17.69 4.67 6.27
N PHE A 173 -16.56 4.73 6.97
CA PHE A 173 -15.76 3.56 7.32
C PHE A 173 -15.06 3.76 8.67
N ILE A 174 -14.78 2.66 9.34
CA ILE A 174 -14.23 2.65 10.69
C ILE A 174 -12.72 2.90 10.61
N MET A 175 -12.24 3.90 11.34
CA MET A 175 -10.82 4.20 11.49
C MET A 175 -10.44 4.29 12.95
N PHE A 176 -9.19 3.96 13.28
CA PHE A 176 -8.64 4.35 14.58
C PHE A 176 -8.46 5.87 14.62
N ASP A 177 -8.73 6.48 15.77
CA ASP A 177 -8.68 7.94 15.98
C ASP A 177 -7.46 8.62 15.37
N ARG A 178 -6.30 7.95 15.38
CA ARG A 178 -5.00 8.52 14.96
C ARG A 178 -4.42 7.89 13.69
N GLU A 179 -5.16 7.03 13.01
CA GLU A 179 -4.68 6.30 11.83
C GLU A 179 -4.24 7.26 10.71
N SER A 180 -4.95 8.38 10.49
CA SER A 180 -4.53 9.39 9.50
C SER A 180 -3.28 10.20 9.92
N GLU A 181 -2.99 10.33 11.22
CA GLU A 181 -1.79 11.01 11.73
C GLU A 181 -0.56 10.12 11.58
N THR A 182 -0.68 8.88 12.05
CA THR A 182 0.36 7.85 12.03
C THR A 182 -0.20 6.56 11.43
N PRO A 183 -0.24 6.45 10.09
CA PRO A 183 -0.80 5.28 9.43
C PRO A 183 -0.02 4.02 9.78
N PHE A 184 -0.78 2.94 9.97
CA PHE A 184 -0.30 1.59 10.17
C PHE A 184 -1.27 0.63 9.50
N LEU A 185 -0.78 -0.55 9.14
CA LEU A 185 -1.64 -1.63 8.68
C LEU A 185 -2.07 -2.45 9.89
N PHE A 186 -3.36 -2.75 10.03
CA PHE A 186 -3.86 -3.67 11.04
C PHE A 186 -4.52 -4.85 10.34
N PHE A 187 -3.94 -6.03 10.49
CA PHE A 187 -4.50 -7.25 9.90
C PHE A 187 -5.78 -7.63 10.63
N ASP A 188 -6.70 -8.26 9.90
CA ASP A 188 -7.90 -8.85 10.50
C ASP A 188 -8.84 -7.79 11.16
N ARG A 189 -8.74 -6.49 10.78
CA ARG A 189 -9.55 -5.40 11.37
C ARG A 189 -11.05 -5.49 11.09
N MET A 190 -11.44 -6.04 9.94
CA MET A 190 -12.82 -6.00 9.47
C MET A 190 -13.27 -7.38 8.97
N LYS A 191 -14.51 -7.75 9.30
CA LYS A 191 -15.09 -9.07 8.95
C LYS A 191 -15.25 -9.30 7.45
N TYR A 192 -15.27 -8.24 6.64
CA TYR A 192 -15.38 -8.34 5.19
C TYR A 192 -14.04 -8.62 4.49
N LEU A 193 -12.92 -8.58 5.21
CA LEU A 193 -11.59 -8.85 4.64
C LEU A 193 -11.40 -10.36 4.53
N ILE A 194 -11.12 -10.81 3.31
CA ILE A 194 -10.77 -12.20 3.06
C ILE A 194 -9.34 -12.45 3.48
N LYS A 195 -9.15 -13.58 4.15
CA LYS A 195 -7.84 -14.14 4.45
C LYS A 195 -7.90 -15.65 4.28
N SER A 196 -7.19 -16.13 3.26
CA SER A 196 -7.03 -17.54 2.96
C SER A 196 -5.56 -17.90 2.89
N GLU A 197 -5.26 -19.16 2.57
CA GLU A 197 -3.88 -19.58 2.34
C GLU A 197 -3.24 -18.85 1.16
N LYS A 198 -4.03 -18.53 0.13
CA LYS A 198 -3.54 -18.01 -1.15
C LYS A 198 -3.76 -16.52 -1.37
N PHE A 199 -4.80 -15.95 -0.78
CA PHE A 199 -5.16 -14.55 -0.94
C PHE A 199 -5.33 -13.89 0.42
N ASP A 200 -4.96 -12.62 0.50
CA ASP A 200 -5.17 -11.81 1.68
C ASP A 200 -5.68 -10.44 1.25
N GLU A 201 -6.37 -9.78 2.17
CA GLU A 201 -6.94 -8.46 1.96
C GLU A 201 -6.58 -7.52 3.09
N ILE A 202 -6.32 -6.28 2.71
CA ILE A 202 -5.95 -5.23 3.63
C ILE A 202 -6.85 -4.02 3.44
N GLU A 203 -7.08 -3.34 4.54
CA GLU A 203 -7.67 -2.02 4.54
C GLU A 203 -6.67 -1.00 5.08
N PHE A 204 -6.39 0.01 4.27
CA PHE A 204 -5.43 1.05 4.57
C PHE A 204 -5.98 2.42 4.20
N LEU A 205 -6.12 3.30 5.21
CA LEU A 205 -6.67 4.64 5.05
C LEU A 205 -8.03 4.66 4.34
N GLY A 206 -8.88 3.68 4.63
CA GLY A 206 -10.22 3.55 4.03
C GLY A 206 -10.25 2.82 2.68
N HIS A 207 -9.11 2.58 2.03
CA HIS A 207 -9.07 1.79 0.80
C HIS A 207 -8.92 0.30 1.11
N VAL A 208 -9.64 -0.55 0.38
CA VAL A 208 -9.54 -2.01 0.54
C VAL A 208 -8.92 -2.60 -0.72
N PHE A 209 -7.92 -3.46 -0.50
CA PHE A 209 -7.18 -4.14 -1.55
C PHE A 209 -7.11 -5.64 -1.28
N GLY A 210 -7.14 -6.44 -2.34
CA GLY A 210 -6.95 -7.88 -2.26
C GLY A 210 -5.94 -8.37 -3.28
N PHE A 211 -5.16 -9.38 -2.90
CA PHE A 211 -4.05 -9.85 -3.71
C PHE A 211 -3.55 -11.24 -3.27
N PRO A 212 -2.88 -11.99 -4.16
CA PRO A 212 -2.29 -13.28 -3.83
C PRO A 212 -1.05 -13.11 -2.94
N VAL A 213 -0.88 -14.02 -1.99
CA VAL A 213 0.26 -14.05 -1.05
C VAL A 213 1.15 -15.29 -1.20
N THR A 214 0.70 -16.26 -2.00
CA THR A 214 1.46 -17.44 -2.44
C THR A 214 1.10 -17.79 -3.89
N GLN A 215 1.76 -18.80 -4.45
CA GLN A 215 1.43 -19.37 -5.75
C GLN A 215 -0.06 -19.73 -5.86
N PHE A 216 -0.67 -19.36 -6.97
CA PHE A 216 -2.09 -19.55 -7.24
C PHE A 216 -2.31 -19.85 -8.72
N ASN A 217 -3.43 -20.49 -9.05
CA ASN A 217 -3.88 -20.74 -10.41
C ASN A 217 -5.24 -20.07 -10.68
N GLN A 218 -5.75 -20.25 -11.90
CA GLN A 218 -7.02 -19.67 -12.33
C GLN A 218 -8.21 -20.12 -11.46
N LYS A 219 -8.26 -21.39 -11.05
CA LYS A 219 -9.33 -21.92 -10.19
C LYS A 219 -9.30 -21.28 -8.80
N ASP A 220 -8.11 -21.05 -8.25
CA ASP A 220 -7.96 -20.35 -6.96
C ASP A 220 -8.50 -18.92 -7.04
N LEU A 221 -8.24 -18.24 -8.17
CA LEU A 221 -8.73 -16.89 -8.41
C LEU A 221 -10.26 -16.85 -8.54
N GLU A 222 -10.86 -17.84 -9.21
CA GLU A 222 -12.32 -17.97 -9.32
C GLU A 222 -12.99 -18.21 -7.97
N ILE A 223 -12.39 -19.07 -7.12
CA ILE A 223 -12.85 -19.30 -5.75
C ILE A 223 -12.78 -17.99 -4.96
N TYR A 224 -11.63 -17.30 -4.99
CA TYR A 224 -11.44 -16.03 -4.32
C TYR A 224 -12.48 -14.99 -4.75
N PHE A 225 -12.75 -14.85 -6.05
CA PHE A 225 -13.76 -13.91 -6.55
C PHE A 225 -15.18 -14.27 -6.12
N LYS A 226 -15.52 -15.56 -6.06
CA LYS A 226 -16.84 -16.01 -5.60
C LYS A 226 -17.04 -15.67 -4.12
N GLU A 227 -16.05 -15.94 -3.29
CA GLU A 227 -16.07 -15.62 -1.85
C GLU A 227 -16.15 -14.10 -1.62
N THR A 228 -15.31 -13.35 -2.33
CA THR A 228 -15.29 -11.89 -2.28
C THR A 228 -16.63 -11.29 -2.62
N LYS A 229 -17.26 -11.72 -3.72
CA LYS A 229 -18.57 -11.23 -4.13
C LYS A 229 -19.62 -11.51 -3.06
N LYS A 230 -19.63 -12.72 -2.49
CA LYS A 230 -20.58 -13.10 -1.43
C LYS A 230 -20.43 -12.25 -0.17
N LEU A 231 -19.19 -12.01 0.28
CA LEU A 231 -18.91 -11.35 1.55
C LEU A 231 -19.06 -9.81 1.51
N LYS A 232 -18.91 -9.20 0.32
CA LYS A 232 -18.78 -7.74 0.17
C LYS A 232 -20.00 -7.04 -0.44
N THR A 233 -21.07 -7.76 -0.81
CA THR A 233 -22.27 -7.20 -1.47
C THR A 233 -22.89 -6.02 -0.73
N GLU A 234 -22.85 -6.01 0.61
CA GLU A 234 -23.46 -4.95 1.42
C GLU A 234 -22.65 -3.65 1.43
N PHE A 235 -21.32 -3.75 1.43
CA PHE A 235 -20.41 -2.62 1.69
C PHE A 235 -19.71 -2.10 0.43
N PHE A 236 -19.68 -2.89 -0.65
CA PHE A 236 -18.90 -2.59 -1.86
C PHE A 236 -19.74 -2.76 -3.12
N ARG A 237 -19.51 -1.90 -4.12
CA ARG A 237 -20.17 -1.97 -5.43
C ARG A 237 -19.57 -3.06 -6.32
N GLY A 238 -18.31 -3.39 -6.09
CA GLY A 238 -17.57 -4.38 -6.84
C GLY A 238 -16.07 -4.24 -6.61
N PHE A 239 -15.29 -4.79 -7.55
CA PHE A 239 -13.84 -4.64 -7.55
C PHE A 239 -13.31 -4.56 -8.96
N VAL A 240 -12.14 -3.95 -9.10
CA VAL A 240 -11.40 -3.83 -10.37
C VAL A 240 -9.98 -4.35 -10.18
N LYS A 241 -9.43 -5.01 -11.19
CA LYS A 241 -7.99 -5.30 -11.23
C LYS A 241 -7.27 -3.99 -11.57
N ILE A 242 -6.27 -3.63 -10.80
CA ILE A 242 -5.51 -2.39 -10.99
C ILE A 242 -4.53 -2.57 -12.14
N GLU A 243 -4.81 -1.92 -13.26
CA GLU A 243 -3.94 -1.83 -14.44
C GLU A 243 -3.37 -0.41 -14.62
N LYS A 244 -4.11 0.60 -14.13
CA LYS A 244 -3.74 2.01 -14.10
C LYS A 244 -3.92 2.56 -12.69
N LEU A 245 -3.15 3.57 -12.31
CA LEU A 245 -3.34 4.16 -10.98
C LEU A 245 -4.72 4.80 -10.83
N THR A 246 -5.28 5.32 -11.93
CA THR A 246 -6.63 5.88 -11.99
C THR A 246 -7.76 4.86 -11.81
N ASP A 247 -7.48 3.56 -11.77
CA ASP A 247 -8.48 2.54 -11.40
C ASP A 247 -8.82 2.59 -9.89
N ILE A 248 -8.03 3.34 -9.12
CA ILE A 248 -8.23 3.59 -7.69
C ILE A 248 -8.86 4.96 -7.52
N ASP A 249 -9.93 5.05 -6.74
CA ASP A 249 -10.45 6.34 -6.28
C ASP A 249 -9.53 6.92 -5.19
N LEU A 250 -8.47 7.62 -5.62
CA LEU A 250 -7.47 8.24 -4.74
C LEU A 250 -8.03 9.34 -3.82
N THR A 251 -9.27 9.78 -4.06
CA THR A 251 -9.88 10.90 -3.33
C THR A 251 -10.90 10.43 -2.30
N LEU A 252 -11.30 9.17 -2.35
CA LEU A 252 -12.51 8.67 -1.69
C LEU A 252 -13.69 9.58 -2.01
N SER A 253 -13.97 9.78 -3.30
CA SER A 253 -14.97 10.72 -3.80
C SER A 253 -16.36 10.44 -3.21
N LEU A 254 -16.65 9.19 -2.86
CA LEU A 254 -17.88 8.78 -2.19
C LEU A 254 -18.11 9.40 -0.79
N MET A 255 -17.08 10.02 -0.19
CA MET A 255 -17.24 10.80 1.05
C MET A 255 -17.78 12.22 0.78
N ASN A 256 -18.07 12.58 -0.47
CA ASN A 256 -18.72 13.84 -0.84
C ASN A 256 -20.25 13.71 -0.89
N ASP A 257 -20.76 12.49 -0.93
CA ASP A 257 -22.18 12.15 -0.97
C ASP A 257 -22.74 12.05 0.46
#